data_AF-A0A4R2U6W2-F1
#
_entry.id   AF-A0A4R2U6W2-F1
#
_cell.length_a   1.000
_cell.length_b   1.000
_cell.length_c   1.000
_cell.angle_alpha   90.00
_cell.angle_beta   90.00
_cell.angle_gamma   90.00
#
_symmetry.space_group_name_H-M   'P 1'
#
loop_
_entity.id
_entity.type
_entity.pdbx_description
1 polymer ?
#
loop_
_entity_poly.entity_id
_entity_poly.type
_entity_poly.pdbx_seq_one_letter_code
_entity_poly.pdbx_strand_id
1 'polypeptide(L)'
;MKYNNNISIFSEIGKLRSVLLHCPGNEVENIVPTYLRKLLFDEIVYKHQAQKEHNQFAKLLTDKGVEVLYLVNLMEEILKDKDIRIKFLEEFMNEGKVPTEGLREILREFFMSIRQFI
;
A
#
# COMPACT_ATOMS: atom_id res chain seq x y z
N MET A 1 24.55 20.95 12.60
CA MET A 1 23.30 21.15 11.85
C MET A 1 22.40 19.95 12.08
N LYS A 2 21.28 20.10 12.79
CA LYS A 2 20.25 19.06 12.90
C LYS A 2 19.36 19.19 11.67
N TYR A 3 19.47 18.27 10.71
CA TYR A 3 18.46 18.16 9.67
C TYR A 3 17.20 17.62 10.32
N ASN A 4 16.16 18.45 10.38
CA ASN A 4 14.84 18.09 10.89
C ASN A 4 14.03 17.37 9.79
N ASN A 5 14.67 16.45 9.05
CA ASN A 5 14.06 15.71 7.97
C ASN A 5 13.83 14.26 8.41
N ASN A 6 12.56 13.84 8.42
CA ASN A 6 12.16 12.46 8.73
C ASN A 6 12.65 11.44 7.68
N ILE A 7 13.18 11.90 6.54
CA ILE A 7 13.77 11.05 5.48
C ILE A 7 15.22 11.47 5.29
N SER A 8 16.12 10.48 5.33
CA SER A 8 17.58 10.68 5.24
C SER A 8 18.22 9.56 4.42
N ILE A 9 18.33 9.76 3.10
CA ILE A 9 18.91 8.80 2.15
C ILE A 9 20.03 9.50 1.39
N PHE A 10 21.27 9.09 1.63
CA PHE A 10 22.47 9.71 1.04
C PHE A 10 23.34 8.72 0.25
N SER A 11 22.95 7.44 0.23
CA SER A 11 23.69 6.36 -0.42
C SER A 11 22.79 5.15 -0.61
N GLU A 12 22.96 4.45 -1.74
CA GLU A 12 22.29 3.17 -2.06
C GLU A 12 23.00 1.95 -1.43
N ILE A 13 24.22 2.12 -0.90
CA ILE A 13 25.04 1.03 -0.33
C ILE A 13 25.36 1.23 1.16
N GLY A 14 24.94 2.36 1.73
CA GLY A 14 25.13 2.65 3.15
C GLY A 14 24.35 1.67 4.04
N LYS A 15 24.68 1.66 5.33
CA LYS A 15 23.94 0.84 6.30
C LYS A 15 22.46 1.26 6.33
N LEU A 16 21.58 0.39 5.86
CA LEU A 16 20.14 0.58 5.91
C LEU A 16 19.66 0.65 7.37
N ARG A 17 18.85 1.66 7.69
CA ARG A 17 18.31 1.88 9.05
C ARG A 17 16.81 1.64 9.10
N SER A 18 16.09 2.13 8.11
CA SER A 18 14.66 1.92 7.95
C SER A 18 14.32 1.66 6.48
N VAL A 19 13.23 0.94 6.24
CA VAL A 19 12.71 0.62 4.92
C VAL A 19 11.19 0.65 4.94
N LEU A 20 10.57 1.09 3.84
CA LEU A 20 9.13 1.01 3.62
C LEU A 20 8.84 -0.14 2.66
N LEU A 21 7.98 -1.08 3.08
CA LEU A 21 7.53 -2.22 2.28
C LEU A 21 6.02 -2.18 2.06
N HIS A 22 5.56 -2.88 1.02
CA HIS A 22 4.16 -3.18 0.77
C HIS A 22 4.03 -4.71 0.65
N CYS A 23 3.27 -5.32 1.56
CA CYS A 23 3.02 -6.77 1.51
C CYS A 23 1.89 -7.04 0.51
N PRO A 24 2.04 -8.01 -0.42
CA PRO A 24 0.96 -8.37 -1.34
C PRO A 24 -0.35 -8.72 -0.62
N GLY A 25 -1.43 -8.02 -0.97
CA GLY A 25 -2.79 -8.22 -0.44
C GLY A 25 -3.75 -8.88 -1.43
N ASN A 26 -5.03 -8.54 -1.36
CA ASN A 26 -6.06 -9.06 -2.27
C ASN A 26 -5.88 -8.57 -3.72
N GLU A 27 -5.13 -7.49 -3.92
CA GLU A 27 -4.87 -6.92 -5.23
C GLU A 27 -4.21 -7.93 -6.19
N VAL A 28 -3.36 -8.83 -5.68
CA VAL A 28 -2.73 -9.85 -6.53
C VAL A 28 -3.70 -10.97 -6.93
N GLU A 29 -4.75 -11.23 -6.15
CA GLU A 29 -5.79 -12.21 -6.48
C GLU A 29 -6.76 -11.69 -7.55
N ASN A 30 -6.85 -10.36 -7.72
CA ASN A 30 -7.69 -9.72 -8.73
C ASN A 30 -7.07 -9.72 -10.14
N ILE A 31 -5.85 -10.25 -10.28
CA ILE A 31 -5.13 -10.30 -11.56
C ILE A 31 -5.57 -11.53 -12.34
N VAL A 32 -6.17 -11.31 -13.51
CA VAL A 32 -6.57 -12.38 -14.44
C VAL A 32 -5.69 -12.38 -15.70
N PRO A 33 -5.57 -13.52 -16.42
CA PRO A 33 -4.63 -13.68 -17.53
C PRO A 33 -4.72 -12.58 -18.60
N THR A 34 -5.94 -12.11 -18.89
CA THR A 34 -6.19 -11.08 -19.91
C THR A 34 -5.66 -9.70 -19.55
N TYR A 35 -5.39 -9.43 -18.27
CA TYR A 35 -4.90 -8.14 -17.79
C TYR A 35 -3.43 -8.12 -17.38
N LEU A 36 -2.72 -9.26 -17.37
CA LEU A 36 -1.32 -9.39 -16.94
C LEU A 36 -0.41 -8.29 -17.50
N ARG A 37 -0.29 -8.21 -18.83
CA ARG A 37 0.57 -7.22 -19.50
C ARG A 37 0.14 -5.78 -19.23
N LYS A 38 -1.16 -5.52 -19.07
CA LYS A 38 -1.68 -4.19 -18.77
C LYS A 38 -1.35 -3.77 -17.33
N LEU A 39 -1.31 -4.72 -16.41
CA LEU A 39 -0.99 -4.52 -15.00
C LEU A 39 0.51 -4.69 -14.69
N LEU A 40 1.34 -4.89 -15.72
CA LEU A 40 2.79 -5.07 -15.60
C LEU A 40 3.19 -6.33 -14.81
N PHE A 41 2.39 -7.39 -14.91
CA PHE A 41 2.71 -8.71 -14.38
C PHE A 41 3.06 -9.67 -15.52
N ASP A 42 4.11 -10.48 -15.30
CA ASP A 42 4.53 -11.53 -16.22
C ASP A 42 3.74 -12.83 -16.02
N GLU A 43 3.31 -13.11 -14.78
CA GLU A 43 2.58 -14.30 -14.40
C GLU A 43 1.58 -14.04 -13.25
N ILE A 44 0.65 -14.99 -13.05
CA ILE A 44 -0.31 -14.94 -11.94
C ILE A 44 0.38 -15.40 -10.67
N VAL A 45 0.26 -14.59 -9.62
CA VAL A 45 0.94 -14.81 -8.35
C VAL A 45 0.00 -15.50 -7.36
N TYR A 46 0.47 -16.56 -6.71
CA TYR A 46 -0.26 -17.16 -5.59
C TYR A 46 -0.04 -16.36 -4.31
N LYS A 47 -1.06 -15.59 -3.89
CA LYS A 47 -1.00 -14.65 -2.76
C LYS A 47 -0.37 -15.21 -1.50
N HIS A 48 -0.81 -16.38 -1.02
CA HIS A 48 -0.31 -16.93 0.25
C HIS A 48 1.20 -17.22 0.18
N GLN A 49 1.68 -17.73 -0.95
CA GLN A 49 3.11 -17.97 -1.15
C GLN A 49 3.89 -16.64 -1.26
N ALA A 50 3.37 -15.65 -1.99
CA ALA A 50 3.98 -14.32 -2.07
C ALA A 50 4.05 -13.62 -0.70
N GLN A 51 3.01 -13.73 0.12
CA GLN A 51 3.00 -13.21 1.49
C GLN A 51 4.03 -13.92 2.36
N LYS A 52 4.15 -15.25 2.24
CA LYS A 52 5.17 -16.03 2.95
C LYS A 52 6.59 -15.57 2.60
N GLU A 53 6.87 -15.39 1.31
CA GLU A 53 8.18 -14.92 0.82
C GLU A 53 8.45 -13.48 1.26
N HIS A 54 7.47 -12.59 1.15
CA HIS A 54 7.57 -11.21 1.64
C HIS A 54 7.86 -11.17 3.14
N ASN A 55 7.18 -12.00 3.95
CA ASN A 55 7.41 -12.08 5.39
C ASN A 55 8.81 -12.59 5.72
N GLN A 56 9.33 -13.55 4.96
CA GLN A 56 10.71 -14.02 5.09
C GLN A 56 11.71 -12.90 4.76
N PHE A 57 11.46 -12.13 3.70
CA PHE A 57 12.28 -10.98 3.33
C PHE A 57 12.29 -9.90 4.42
N ALA A 58 11.10 -9.50 4.91
CA ALA A 58 11.00 -8.55 6.01
C ALA A 58 11.70 -9.05 7.28
N LYS A 59 11.59 -10.36 7.59
CA LYS A 59 12.27 -10.96 8.73
C LYS A 59 13.78 -10.83 8.62
N LEU A 60 14.37 -11.12 7.46
CA LEU A 60 15.81 -10.98 7.21
C LEU A 60 16.29 -9.55 7.48
N LEU A 61 15.51 -8.53 7.11
CA LEU A 61 15.83 -7.13 7.37
C LEU A 61 15.77 -6.81 8.87
N THR A 62 14.70 -7.22 9.54
CA THR A 62 14.55 -7.01 10.99
C THR A 62 15.64 -7.72 11.79
N ASP A 63 16.09 -8.91 11.37
CA ASP A 63 17.20 -9.65 12.00
C ASP A 63 18.55 -8.93 11.85
N LYS A 64 18.68 -8.05 10.86
CA LYS A 64 19.83 -7.15 10.70
C LYS A 64 19.66 -5.82 11.43
N GLY A 65 18.59 -5.66 12.20
CA GLY A 65 18.28 -4.45 12.96
C GLY A 65 17.73 -3.30 12.11
N VAL A 66 17.18 -3.59 10.93
CA VAL A 66 16.48 -2.61 10.09
C VAL A 66 15.04 -2.45 10.59
N GLU A 67 14.60 -1.21 10.75
CA GLU A 67 13.19 -0.89 10.98
C GLU A 67 12.38 -1.10 9.70
N VAL A 68 11.41 -2.02 9.73
CA VAL A 68 10.51 -2.29 8.61
C VAL A 68 9.18 -1.60 8.86
N LEU A 69 8.87 -0.62 8.02
CA LEU A 69 7.59 0.09 7.96
C LEU A 69 6.72 -0.50 6.85
N TYR A 70 5.40 -0.46 7.04
CA TYR A 70 4.44 -0.94 6.05
C TYR A 70 3.57 0.19 5.51
N LEU A 71 3.44 0.27 4.19
CA LEU A 71 2.62 1.27 3.52
C LEU A 71 1.17 1.24 4.01
N VAL A 72 0.56 0.06 4.08
CA VAL A 72 -0.83 -0.11 4.53
C VAL A 72 -1.01 0.38 5.97
N ASN A 73 -0.08 0.08 6.88
CA ASN A 73 -0.15 0.53 8.27
C ASN A 73 -0.06 2.05 8.39
N LEU A 74 0.85 2.68 7.63
CA LEU A 74 0.96 4.14 7.62
C LEU A 74 -0.29 4.80 7.04
N MET A 75 -0.85 4.23 5.96
CA MET A 75 -2.11 4.70 5.38
C MET A 75 -3.28 4.53 6.35
N GLU A 76 -3.36 3.41 7.09
CA GLU A 76 -4.37 3.21 8.12
C GLU A 76 -4.28 4.28 9.22
N GLU A 77 -3.07 4.64 9.65
CA GLU A 77 -2.85 5.72 10.61
C GLU A 77 -3.31 7.08 10.08
N ILE A 78 -2.97 7.40 8.84
CA ILE A 78 -3.34 8.66 8.18
C ILE A 78 -4.87 8.75 8.01
N LEU A 79 -5.51 7.67 7.59
CA LEU A 79 -6.94 7.63 7.29
C LEU A 79 -7.84 7.52 8.54
N LYS A 80 -7.27 7.53 9.75
CA LYS A 80 -8.02 7.75 11.00
C LYS A 80 -8.57 9.18 11.08
N ASP A 81 -7.90 10.13 10.45
CA ASP A 81 -8.42 11.49 10.31
C ASP A 81 -9.55 11.48 9.27
N LYS A 82 -10.74 11.89 9.71
CA LYS A 82 -11.95 11.84 8.91
C LYS A 82 -11.89 12.79 7.71
N ASP A 83 -11.30 13.97 7.87
CA ASP A 83 -11.24 14.96 6.80
C ASP A 83 -10.23 14.54 5.74
N ILE A 84 -9.08 13.99 6.17
CA ILE A 84 -8.10 13.38 5.26
C ILE A 84 -8.73 12.20 4.52
N ARG A 85 -9.46 11.33 5.22
CA ARG A 85 -10.12 10.18 4.60
C ARG A 85 -11.13 10.59 3.53
N ILE A 86 -11.98 11.59 3.80
CA ILE A 86 -12.93 12.10 2.81
C ILE A 86 -12.19 12.63 1.58
N LYS A 87 -11.16 13.45 1.79
CA LYS A 87 -10.36 14.01 0.69
C LYS A 87 -9.69 12.90 -0.14
N PHE A 88 -9.07 11.92 0.51
CA PHE A 88 -8.47 10.76 -0.14
C PHE A 88 -9.48 9.99 -0.99
N LEU A 89 -10.68 9.73 -0.47
CA LEU A 89 -11.70 9.00 -1.22
C LEU A 89 -12.16 9.76 -2.48
N GLU A 90 -12.28 11.08 -2.42
CA GLU A 90 -12.58 11.88 -3.62
C GLU A 90 -11.48 11.78 -4.67
N GLU A 91 -10.22 11.93 -4.25
CA GLU A 91 -9.06 11.79 -5.15
C GLU A 91 -8.99 10.38 -5.74
N PHE A 92 -9.17 9.34 -4.90
CA PHE A 92 -9.18 7.94 -5.32
C PHE A 92 -10.29 7.63 -6.34
N MET A 93 -11.51 8.13 -6.14
CA MET A 93 -12.62 7.95 -7.09
C MET A 93 -12.41 8.73 -8.39
N ASN A 94 -11.75 9.89 -8.33
CA ASN A 94 -11.38 10.66 -9.52
C ASN A 94 -10.34 9.90 -10.36
N GLU A 95 -9.28 9.40 -9.73
CA GLU A 95 -8.23 8.61 -10.40
C GLU A 95 -8.75 7.27 -10.93
N GLY A 96 -9.66 6.64 -10.18
CA GLY A 96 -10.39 5.44 -10.57
C GLY A 96 -11.41 5.66 -11.70
N LYS A 97 -11.60 6.91 -12.16
CA LYS A 97 -12.50 7.30 -13.25
C LYS A 97 -13.92 6.77 -13.05
N VAL A 98 -14.46 6.91 -11.84
CA VAL A 98 -15.84 6.49 -11.53
C VAL A 98 -16.81 7.24 -12.46
N PRO A 99 -17.60 6.53 -13.29
CA PRO A 99 -18.26 7.12 -14.46
C PRO A 99 -19.48 7.99 -14.15
N THR A 100 -20.15 7.78 -13.01
CA THR A 100 -21.43 8.41 -12.68
C THR A 100 -21.46 8.88 -11.23
N GLU A 101 -22.18 9.96 -10.95
CA GLU A 101 -22.35 10.46 -9.58
C GLU A 101 -23.06 9.46 -8.67
N GLY A 102 -24.09 8.75 -9.15
CA GLY A 102 -24.78 7.74 -8.34
C GLY A 102 -23.86 6.60 -7.88
N LEU A 103 -22.96 6.12 -8.75
CA LEU A 103 -21.95 5.13 -8.35
C LEU A 103 -20.93 5.72 -7.37
N ARG A 104 -20.57 7.00 -7.53
CA ARG A 104 -19.66 7.70 -6.62
C ARG A 104 -20.24 7.79 -5.21
N GLU A 105 -21.53 8.11 -5.08
CA GLU A 105 -22.23 8.13 -3.79
C GLU A 105 -22.21 6.76 -3.11
N ILE A 106 -22.56 5.70 -3.84
CA ILE A 106 -22.55 4.32 -3.32
C ILE A 106 -21.14 3.91 -2.87
N LEU A 107 -20.11 4.19 -3.68
CA LEU A 107 -18.72 3.88 -3.33
C LEU A 107 -18.25 4.67 -2.12
N ARG A 108 -18.62 5.94 -2.02
CA ARG A 108 -18.30 6.78 -0.85
C ARG A 108 -18.90 6.19 0.43
N GLU A 109 -20.17 5.82 0.41
CA GLU A 109 -20.84 5.17 1.54
C GLU A 109 -20.17 3.85 1.90
N PHE A 110 -19.90 3.00 0.89
CA PHE A 110 -19.22 1.73 1.07
C PHE A 110 -17.85 1.91 1.73
N PHE A 111 -16.98 2.74 1.15
CA PHE A 111 -15.63 2.96 1.67
C PHE A 111 -15.63 3.66 3.03
N MET A 112 -16.59 4.54 3.32
CA MET A 112 -16.72 5.16 4.65
C MET A 112 -17.18 4.16 5.72
N SER A 113 -17.93 3.12 5.33
CA SER A 113 -18.40 2.08 6.26
C SER A 113 -17.31 1.13 6.74
N ILE A 114 -16.19 1.03 5.99
CA ILE A 114 -15.08 0.12 6.29
C ILE A 114 -14.37 0.57 7.57
N ARG A 115 -14.34 -0.30 8.58
CA ARG A 115 -13.70 -0.03 9.88
C ARG A 115 -12.23 -0.41 9.95
N GLN A 116 -11.75 -1.25 9.04
CA GLN A 116 -10.37 -1.74 8.99
C GLN A 116 -9.94 -1.87 7.53
N PHE A 117 -8.78 -1.31 7.19
CA PHE A 117 -8.15 -1.48 5.89
C PHE A 117 -7.46 -2.87 5.89
N ILE A 118 -7.71 -3.67 4.85
CA ILE A 118 -7.31 -5.08 4.74
C ILE A 118 -5.80 -5.19 4.49
#